data_AF-A0A645IFX7-F1
#
_entry.id   AF-A0A645IFX7-F1
#
_cell.length_a   1.000
_cell.length_b   1.000
_cell.length_c   1.000
_cell.angle_alpha   90.00
_cell.angle_beta   90.00
_cell.angle_gamma   90.00
#
_symmetry.space_group_name_H-M   'P 1'
#
loop_
_entity.id
_entity.type
_entity.pdbx_description
1 polymer ?
#
loop_
_entity_poly.entity_id
_entity_poly.type
_entity_poly.pdbx_seq_one_letter_code
_entity_poly.pdbx_strand_id
1 'polypeptide(L)'
;MLLVDIAVPRDVEPEVGKLYNAYLYSVDDLQSIISHNLAQRKAAAVEAETIVEQEASEFMAWLRAQGASDTIREYRSQSEQIRDELTAKALAALQQGGDAQAIMQDLAWKLTNRLIHAPTKSLQQAARDGDSERLNILRDSLGLE
;
A
#
# COMPACT_ATOMS: atom_id res chain seq x y z
N MET A 1 10.51 -57.57 8.10
CA MET A 1 11.08 -56.22 8.19
C MET A 1 10.60 -55.42 7.00
N LEU A 2 10.01 -54.25 7.25
CA LEU A 2 9.57 -53.31 6.21
C LEU A 2 10.61 -52.19 6.11
N LEU A 3 11.14 -51.97 4.91
CA LEU A 3 12.07 -50.90 4.59
C LEU A 3 11.38 -49.97 3.59
N VAL A 4 11.36 -48.67 3.87
CA VAL A 4 10.79 -47.65 2.99
C VAL A 4 11.93 -46.70 2.64
N ASP A 5 12.39 -46.77 1.38
CA ASP A 5 13.45 -45.93 0.84
C ASP A 5 12.83 -44.75 0.08
N ILE A 6 12.94 -43.56 0.67
CA ILE A 6 12.43 -42.30 0.11
C ILE A 6 13.54 -41.39 -0.46
N ALA A 7 14.78 -41.88 -0.52
CA ALA A 7 15.94 -41.09 -0.95
C ALA A 7 16.10 -41.10 -2.49
N VAL A 8 16.64 -39.99 -3.03
CA VAL A 8 17.04 -39.87 -4.44
C VAL A 8 18.43 -39.23 -4.51
N PRO A 9 19.51 -39.98 -4.85
CA PRO A 9 19.54 -41.41 -5.21
C PRO A 9 19.23 -42.35 -4.02
N ARG A 10 18.88 -43.61 -4.32
CA ARG A 10 18.43 -44.61 -3.33
C ARG A 10 19.51 -44.93 -2.29
N ASP A 11 19.10 -45.12 -1.05
CA ASP A 11 19.99 -45.47 0.08
C ASP A 11 20.08 -46.99 0.29
N VAL A 12 19.09 -47.76 -0.20
CA VAL A 12 19.02 -49.21 -0.02
C VAL A 12 19.21 -49.94 -1.35
N GLU A 13 20.13 -50.91 -1.37
CA GLU A 13 20.33 -51.76 -2.54
C GLU A 13 19.08 -52.59 -2.86
N PRO A 14 18.62 -52.63 -4.13
CA PRO A 14 17.41 -53.37 -4.51
C PRO A 14 17.47 -54.88 -4.22
N GLU A 15 18.68 -55.45 -4.08
CA GLU A 15 18.91 -56.84 -3.68
C GLU A 15 18.37 -57.16 -2.29
N VAL A 16 18.23 -56.16 -1.39
CA VAL A 16 17.67 -56.34 -0.04
C VAL A 16 16.23 -56.84 -0.09
N GLY A 17 15.46 -56.48 -1.13
CA GLY A 17 14.09 -56.97 -1.34
C GLY A 17 13.98 -58.46 -1.68
N LYS A 18 15.10 -59.15 -1.96
CA LYS A 18 15.14 -60.60 -2.24
C LYS A 18 15.38 -61.46 -0.99
N LEU A 19 15.70 -60.83 0.15
CA LEU A 19 15.97 -61.53 1.40
C LEU A 19 14.66 -62.02 2.03
N TYR A 20 14.71 -63.20 2.64
CA TYR A 20 13.56 -63.77 3.36
C TYR A 20 13.15 -62.84 4.51
N ASN A 21 11.85 -62.53 4.60
CA ASN A 21 11.26 -61.58 5.55
C ASN A 21 11.72 -60.10 5.42
N ALA A 22 12.20 -59.65 4.25
CA ALA A 22 12.43 -58.24 3.96
C ALA A 22 11.51 -57.72 2.84
N TYR A 23 10.82 -56.61 3.08
CA TYR A 23 9.97 -55.92 2.10
C TYR A 23 10.50 -54.51 1.89
N LEU A 24 10.94 -54.19 0.68
CA LEU A 24 11.48 -52.88 0.30
C LEU A 24 10.46 -52.13 -0.57
N TYR A 25 10.09 -50.93 -0.17
CA TYR A 25 9.29 -49.99 -0.96
C TYR A 25 10.13 -48.77 -1.31
N SER A 26 10.17 -48.41 -2.58
CA SER A 26 10.83 -47.21 -3.09
C SER A 26 9.84 -46.06 -3.31
N VAL A 27 10.34 -44.85 -3.60
CA VAL A 27 9.53 -43.71 -4.05
C VAL A 27 8.63 -44.09 -5.24
N ASP A 28 9.10 -44.96 -6.13
CA ASP A 28 8.34 -45.42 -7.31
C ASP A 28 7.15 -46.31 -6.91
N ASP A 29 7.30 -47.17 -5.90
CA ASP A 29 6.23 -48.04 -5.41
C ASP A 29 5.11 -47.26 -4.68
N LEU A 30 5.43 -46.05 -4.21
CA LEU A 30 4.50 -45.15 -3.53
C LEU A 30 3.72 -44.24 -4.50
N GLN A 31 3.99 -44.29 -5.81
CA GLN A 31 3.37 -43.40 -6.81
C GLN A 31 1.84 -43.46 -6.81
N SER A 32 1.22 -44.62 -6.58
CA SER A 32 -0.23 -44.76 -6.52
C SER A 32 -0.84 -43.98 -5.34
N ILE A 33 -0.21 -44.03 -4.16
CA ILE A 33 -0.60 -43.27 -2.96
C ILE A 33 -0.35 -41.76 -3.16
N ILE A 34 0.76 -41.41 -3.82
CA ILE A 34 1.11 -40.02 -4.15
C ILE A 34 0.06 -39.42 -5.10
N SER A 35 -0.41 -40.16 -6.10
CA SER A 35 -1.40 -39.66 -7.06
C SER A 35 -2.76 -39.33 -6.41
N HIS A 36 -3.22 -40.14 -5.46
CA HIS A 36 -4.43 -39.84 -4.68
C HIS A 36 -4.23 -38.59 -3.80
N ASN A 37 -3.09 -38.50 -3.11
CA ASN A 37 -2.73 -37.32 -2.30
C ASN A 37 -2.57 -36.06 -3.15
N LEU A 38 -2.14 -36.17 -4.40
CA LEU A 38 -1.97 -35.02 -5.30
C LEU A 38 -3.32 -34.39 -5.64
N ALA A 39 -4.38 -35.19 -5.84
CA ALA A 39 -5.72 -34.67 -6.08
C ALA A 39 -6.25 -33.89 -4.86
N GLN A 40 -6.07 -34.43 -3.66
CA GLN A 40 -6.43 -33.74 -2.41
C GLN A 40 -5.61 -32.46 -2.21
N ARG A 41 -4.30 -32.50 -2.49
CA ARG A 41 -3.43 -31.32 -2.44
C ARG A 41 -3.84 -30.24 -3.43
N LYS A 42 -4.29 -30.61 -4.64
CA LYS A 42 -4.81 -29.66 -5.63
C LYS A 42 -6.09 -28.98 -5.13
N ALA A 43 -7.01 -29.74 -4.54
CA ALA A 43 -8.23 -29.16 -3.97
C ALA A 43 -7.91 -28.19 -2.82
N ALA A 44 -7.02 -28.58 -1.91
CA ALA A 44 -6.56 -27.71 -0.82
C ALA A 44 -5.79 -26.47 -1.32
N ALA A 45 -5.05 -26.59 -2.44
CA ALA A 45 -4.36 -25.45 -3.05
C ALA A 45 -5.35 -24.42 -3.60
N VAL A 46 -6.46 -24.85 -4.22
CA VAL A 46 -7.52 -23.95 -4.71
C VAL A 46 -8.18 -23.20 -3.54
N GLU A 47 -8.42 -23.88 -2.43
CA GLU A 47 -8.94 -23.25 -1.21
C GLU A 47 -7.94 -22.23 -0.64
N ALA A 48 -6.65 -22.59 -0.60
CA ALA A 48 -5.60 -21.69 -0.17
C ALA A 48 -5.44 -20.47 -1.09
N GLU A 49 -5.54 -20.64 -2.41
CA GLU A 49 -5.54 -19.54 -3.38
C GLU A 49 -6.67 -18.55 -3.12
N THR A 50 -7.87 -19.05 -2.81
CA THR A 50 -9.03 -18.21 -2.46
C THR A 50 -8.76 -17.37 -1.21
N ILE A 51 -8.19 -17.98 -0.17
CA ILE A 51 -7.82 -17.28 1.07
C ILE A 51 -6.77 -16.20 0.77
N VAL A 52 -5.74 -16.54 0.01
CA VAL A 52 -4.67 -15.59 -0.35
C VAL A 52 -5.22 -14.43 -1.16
N GLU A 53 -6.13 -14.67 -2.10
CA GLU A 53 -6.73 -13.61 -2.92
C GLU A 53 -7.59 -12.66 -2.08
N GLN A 54 -8.37 -13.19 -1.14
CA GLN A 54 -9.14 -12.37 -0.20
C GLN A 54 -8.23 -11.49 0.66
N GLU A 55 -7.24 -12.08 1.33
CA GLU A 55 -6.30 -11.37 2.21
C GLU A 55 -5.47 -10.34 1.44
N ALA A 56 -5.05 -10.66 0.21
CA ALA A 56 -4.35 -9.71 -0.65
C ALA A 56 -5.23 -8.50 -1.00
N SER A 57 -6.52 -8.72 -1.28
CA SER A 57 -7.47 -7.64 -1.54
C SER A 57 -7.67 -6.74 -0.32
N GLU A 58 -7.85 -7.34 0.86
CA GLU A 58 -8.00 -6.63 2.14
C GLU A 58 -6.74 -5.81 2.47
N PHE A 59 -5.55 -6.40 2.31
CA PHE A 59 -4.28 -5.72 2.50
C PHE A 59 -4.12 -4.54 1.54
N MET A 60 -4.46 -4.69 0.26
CA MET A 60 -4.39 -3.60 -0.71
C MET A 60 -5.38 -2.47 -0.40
N ALA A 61 -6.57 -2.79 0.12
CA ALA A 61 -7.52 -1.78 0.59
C ALA A 61 -6.97 -1.01 1.81
N TRP A 62 -6.40 -1.72 2.77
CA TRP A 62 -5.72 -1.12 3.92
C TRP A 62 -4.55 -0.21 3.50
N LEU A 63 -3.70 -0.68 2.57
CA LEU A 63 -2.57 0.09 2.06
C LEU A 63 -3.01 1.39 1.36
N ARG A 64 -4.08 1.33 0.54
CA ARG A 64 -4.68 2.53 -0.08
C ARG A 64 -5.19 3.52 0.97
N ALA A 65 -5.82 3.02 2.04
CA ALA A 65 -6.30 3.86 3.14
C ALA A 65 -5.15 4.57 3.87
N GLN A 66 -3.99 3.91 3.98
CA GLN A 66 -2.80 4.51 4.60
C GLN A 66 -2.18 5.63 3.74
N GLY A 67 -2.12 5.47 2.42
CA GLY A 67 -1.58 6.50 1.51
C GLY A 67 -2.35 7.83 1.53
N ALA A 68 -3.66 7.78 1.77
CA ALA A 68 -4.46 8.98 1.97
C ALA A 68 -4.03 9.76 3.24
N SER A 69 -3.67 9.05 4.32
CA SER A 69 -3.22 9.69 5.57
C SER A 69 -1.90 10.44 5.40
N ASP A 70 -0.96 9.87 4.64
CA ASP A 70 0.34 10.49 4.42
C ASP A 70 0.22 11.74 3.53
N THR A 71 -0.62 11.69 2.49
CA THR A 71 -0.89 12.85 1.63
C THR A 71 -1.54 14.00 2.42
N ILE A 72 -2.52 13.67 3.28
CA ILE A 72 -3.16 14.66 4.17
C ILE A 72 -2.14 15.25 5.15
N ARG A 73 -1.29 14.40 5.74
CA ARG A 73 -0.23 14.85 6.67
C ARG A 73 0.74 15.80 5.97
N GLU A 74 1.17 15.46 4.77
CA GLU A 74 2.07 16.28 3.97
C GLU A 74 1.43 17.65 3.64
N TYR A 75 0.18 17.66 3.15
CA TYR A 75 -0.54 18.91 2.85
C TYR A 75 -0.68 19.82 4.07
N ARG A 76 -1.01 19.25 5.24
CA ARG A 76 -1.08 20.01 6.50
C ARG A 76 0.28 20.55 6.92
N SER A 77 1.33 19.72 6.85
CA SER A 77 2.69 20.12 7.21
C SER A 77 3.20 21.27 6.33
N GLN A 78 2.93 21.23 5.01
CA GLN A 78 3.30 22.32 4.10
C GLN A 78 2.57 23.63 4.46
N SER A 79 1.27 23.53 4.79
CA SER A 79 0.45 24.69 5.19
C SER A 79 0.92 25.31 6.51
N GLU A 80 1.27 24.48 7.49
CA GLU A 80 1.83 24.91 8.78
C GLU A 80 3.19 25.58 8.62
N GLN A 81 4.07 25.02 7.78
CA GLN A 81 5.37 25.62 7.50
C GLN A 81 5.23 27.03 6.87
N ILE A 82 4.28 27.21 5.95
CA ILE A 82 3.98 28.52 5.36
C ILE A 82 3.50 29.51 6.43
N ARG A 83 2.58 29.07 7.31
CA ARG A 83 2.09 29.89 8.43
C ARG A 83 3.25 30.32 9.32
N ASP A 84 4.06 29.39 9.77
CA ASP A 84 5.13 29.64 10.73
C ASP A 84 6.20 30.58 10.16
N GLU A 85 6.55 30.43 8.87
CA GLU A 85 7.46 31.36 8.17
C GLU A 85 6.93 32.79 8.15
N LEU A 86 5.66 32.97 7.77
CA LEU A 86 5.05 34.30 7.68
C LEU A 86 4.81 34.92 9.05
N THR A 87 4.40 34.13 10.04
CA THR A 87 4.24 34.57 11.43
C THR A 87 5.58 35.03 12.01
N ALA A 88 6.67 34.29 11.79
CA ALA A 88 8.00 34.70 12.24
C ALA A 88 8.42 36.05 11.64
N LYS A 89 8.16 36.27 10.34
CA LYS A 89 8.43 37.56 9.67
C LYS A 89 7.60 38.70 10.25
N ALA A 90 6.30 38.46 10.50
CA ALA A 90 5.41 39.44 11.10
C ALA A 90 5.84 39.82 12.53
N LEU A 91 6.20 38.82 13.34
CA LEU A 91 6.71 39.04 14.70
C LEU A 91 8.01 39.85 14.70
N ALA A 92 8.94 39.56 13.79
CA ALA A 92 10.17 40.34 13.66
C ALA A 92 9.90 41.81 13.28
N ALA A 93 8.95 42.06 12.36
CA ALA A 93 8.56 43.41 11.97
C ALA A 93 7.89 44.19 13.12
N LEU A 94 7.07 43.51 13.94
CA LEU A 94 6.47 44.09 15.15
C LEU A 94 7.55 44.48 16.18
N GLN A 95 8.53 43.61 16.40
CA GLN A 95 9.64 43.88 17.32
C GLN A 95 10.52 45.06 16.87
N GLN A 96 10.58 45.32 15.56
CA GLN A 96 11.27 46.48 14.98
C GLN A 96 10.44 47.77 15.05
N GLY A 97 9.25 47.74 15.66
CA GLY A 97 8.39 48.91 15.83
C GLY A 97 7.53 49.25 14.61
N GLY A 98 7.32 48.31 13.68
CA GLY A 98 6.42 48.50 12.55
C GLY A 98 4.94 48.62 12.99
N ASP A 99 4.12 49.20 12.12
CA ASP A 99 2.68 49.35 12.39
C ASP A 99 1.99 47.98 12.48
N ALA A 100 1.41 47.70 13.65
CA ALA A 100 0.82 46.41 13.94
C ALA A 100 -0.36 46.09 13.02
N GLN A 101 -1.17 47.09 12.66
CA GLN A 101 -2.33 46.89 11.81
C GLN A 101 -1.90 46.53 10.38
N ALA A 102 -0.96 47.28 9.80
CA ALA A 102 -0.42 46.98 8.48
C ALA A 102 0.27 45.60 8.42
N ILE A 103 1.06 45.25 9.44
CA ILE A 103 1.74 43.95 9.49
C ILE A 103 0.74 42.79 9.56
N MET A 104 -0.30 42.91 10.38
CA MET A 104 -1.32 41.86 10.48
C MET A 104 -2.13 41.71 9.18
N GLN A 105 -2.45 42.82 8.50
CA GLN A 105 -3.11 42.77 7.19
C GLN A 105 -2.23 42.12 6.13
N ASP A 106 -0.94 42.46 6.09
CA ASP A 106 0.03 41.86 5.17
C ASP A 106 0.22 40.35 5.43
N LEU A 107 0.32 39.94 6.70
CA LEU A 107 0.36 38.53 7.08
C LEU A 107 -0.87 37.77 6.58
N ALA A 108 -2.06 38.30 6.87
CA ALA A 108 -3.32 37.66 6.47
C ALA A 108 -3.43 37.54 4.94
N TRP A 109 -3.07 38.59 4.21
CA TRP A 109 -3.09 38.61 2.75
C TRP A 109 -2.08 37.61 2.15
N LYS A 110 -0.82 37.61 2.62
CA LYS A 110 0.22 36.69 2.16
C LYS A 110 -0.11 35.23 2.46
N LEU A 111 -0.62 34.95 3.66
CA LEU A 111 -1.00 33.62 4.08
C LEU A 111 -2.13 33.09 3.19
N THR A 112 -3.20 33.88 3.03
CA THR A 112 -4.34 33.51 2.19
C THR A 112 -3.89 33.21 0.77
N ASN A 113 -3.12 34.12 0.15
CA ASN A 113 -2.65 33.94 -1.23
C ASN A 113 -1.75 32.71 -1.39
N ARG A 114 -0.84 32.44 -0.45
CA ARG A 114 0.02 31.26 -0.53
C ARG A 114 -0.78 29.96 -0.42
N LEU A 115 -1.78 29.90 0.48
CA LEU A 115 -2.60 28.71 0.66
C LEU A 115 -3.53 28.44 -0.53
N ILE A 116 -4.13 29.48 -1.12
CA ILE A 116 -5.09 29.30 -2.23
C ILE A 116 -4.43 29.19 -3.60
N HIS A 117 -3.14 29.48 -3.74
CA HIS A 117 -2.46 29.54 -5.04
C HIS A 117 -2.52 28.18 -5.79
N ALA A 118 -2.16 27.08 -5.14
CA ALA A 118 -2.15 25.76 -5.77
C ALA A 118 -3.56 25.27 -6.16
N PRO A 119 -4.58 25.33 -5.27
CA PRO A 119 -5.96 25.01 -5.65
C PRO A 119 -6.50 25.90 -6.77
N THR A 120 -6.22 27.20 -6.74
CA THR A 120 -6.67 28.14 -7.79
C THR A 120 -6.07 27.78 -9.14
N LYS A 121 -4.76 27.45 -9.18
CA LYS A 121 -4.09 27.01 -10.40
C LYS A 121 -4.69 25.71 -10.94
N SER A 122 -5.00 24.76 -10.07
CA SER A 122 -5.64 23.48 -10.45
C SER A 122 -7.03 23.68 -11.05
N LEU A 123 -7.85 24.54 -10.44
CA LEU A 123 -9.17 24.92 -10.97
C LEU A 123 -9.05 25.57 -12.36
N GLN A 124 -8.13 26.54 -12.51
CA GLN A 124 -7.90 27.21 -13.79
C GLN A 124 -7.44 26.24 -14.87
N GLN A 125 -6.60 25.27 -14.52
CA GLN A 125 -6.12 24.26 -15.46
C GLN A 125 -7.25 23.34 -15.91
N ALA A 126 -8.04 22.79 -14.98
CA ALA A 126 -9.19 21.94 -15.32
C ALA A 126 -10.21 22.67 -16.22
N ALA A 127 -10.48 23.95 -15.92
CA ALA A 127 -11.34 24.78 -16.75
C ALA A 127 -10.77 25.03 -18.16
N ARG A 128 -9.45 25.24 -18.29
CA ARG A 128 -8.78 25.41 -19.59
C ARG A 128 -8.78 24.13 -20.43
N ASP A 129 -8.63 22.98 -19.78
CA ASP A 129 -8.58 21.68 -20.43
C ASP A 129 -9.99 21.17 -20.84
N GLY A 130 -11.06 21.86 -20.42
CA GLY A 130 -12.45 21.45 -20.67
C GLY A 130 -12.86 20.20 -19.87
N ASP A 131 -12.12 19.87 -18.81
CA ASP A 131 -12.33 18.69 -17.97
C ASP A 131 -13.35 19.00 -16.87
N SER A 132 -14.63 18.90 -17.22
CA SER A 132 -15.75 19.20 -16.33
C SER A 132 -15.82 18.27 -15.11
N GLU A 133 -15.40 17.01 -15.24
CA GLU A 133 -15.41 16.05 -14.14
C GLU A 133 -14.37 16.44 -13.09
N ARG A 134 -13.12 16.68 -13.52
CA ARG A 134 -12.06 17.15 -12.63
C ARG A 134 -12.40 18.49 -11.99
N LEU A 135 -13.02 19.40 -12.75
CA LEU A 135 -13.44 20.70 -12.23
C LEU A 135 -14.46 20.54 -11.10
N ASN A 136 -15.46 19.67 -11.25
CA ASN A 136 -16.46 19.42 -10.21
C ASN A 136 -15.83 18.79 -8.95
N ILE A 137 -14.96 17.78 -9.11
CA ILE A 137 -14.25 17.17 -7.96
C ILE A 137 -13.43 18.23 -7.19
N LEU A 138 -12.75 19.14 -7.90
CA LEU A 138 -11.99 20.22 -7.28
C LEU A 138 -12.89 21.22 -6.56
N ARG A 139 -14.05 21.57 -7.13
CA ARG A 139 -15.05 22.45 -6.50
C ARG A 139 -15.57 21.84 -5.20
N ASP A 140 -15.98 20.58 -5.24
CA ASP A 140 -16.46 19.84 -4.07
C ASP A 140 -15.39 19.77 -2.97
N SER A 141 -14.14 19.49 -3.35
CA SER A 141 -13.01 19.43 -2.40
C SER A 141 -12.71 20.75 -1.69
N LEU A 142 -13.12 21.87 -2.29
CA LEU A 142 -12.98 23.22 -1.74
C LEU A 142 -14.25 23.72 -1.04
N GLY A 143 -15.31 22.91 -1.00
CA GLY A 143 -16.61 23.29 -0.42
C GLY A 143 -17.37 24.34 -1.25
N LEU A 144 -17.11 24.38 -2.56
CA LEU A 144 -17.80 25.28 -3.48
C LEU A 144 -18.92 24.50 -4.18
N GLU A 145 -20.17 24.75 -3.80
CA GLU A 145 -21.36 24.30 -4.57
C GLU A 145 -21.48 25.08 -5.89
#